data_AF-A0A3E3E7Z4-F1
#
_entry.id   AF-A0A3E3E7Z4-F1
#
_cell.length_a   1.000
_cell.length_b   1.000
_cell.length_c   1.000
_cell.angle_alpha   90.00
_cell.angle_beta   90.00
_cell.angle_gamma   90.00
#
_symmetry.space_group_name_H-M   'P 1'
#
loop_
_entity.id
_entity.type
_entity.pdbx_description
1 polymer ?
#
loop_
_entity_poly.entity_id
_entity_poly.type
_entity_poly.pdbx_seq_one_letter_code
_entity_poly.pdbx_strand_id
1 'polypeptide(L)'
;MEDKKELKEIMQESKRLYDEQCKKILSYKQILSYLFQSCLEEYKDLSLEEIQELLEKETESEMRKMCTFSDAIWKKGIEKGRDEGMERGIKEGSLIISINNVQNLIKKHVVSNIEEAMDLLGVEASLRPAILKSIQMH
;
A
#
# COMPACT_ATOMS: atom_id res chain seq x y z
N MET A 1 -10.80 19.93 37.16
CA MET A 1 -10.54 18.59 36.58
C MET A 1 -9.70 18.77 35.30
N GLU A 2 -10.03 19.78 34.49
CA GLU A 2 -9.20 20.36 33.41
C GLU A 2 -7.72 20.56 33.76
N ASP A 3 -7.39 21.30 34.83
CA ASP A 3 -5.98 21.63 35.15
C ASP A 3 -5.08 20.40 35.39
N LYS A 4 -5.65 19.31 35.92
CA LYS A 4 -4.92 18.05 36.13
C LYS A 4 -4.72 17.28 34.83
N LYS A 5 -5.58 17.48 33.85
CA LYS A 5 -5.49 16.87 32.51
C LYS A 5 -4.43 17.59 31.69
N GLU A 6 -4.44 18.93 31.67
CA GLU A 6 -3.43 19.76 31.01
C GLU A 6 -2.02 19.49 31.58
N LEU A 7 -1.89 19.39 32.91
CA LEU A 7 -0.61 19.07 33.54
C LEU A 7 -0.07 17.69 33.11
N LYS A 8 -0.96 16.68 32.98
CA LYS A 8 -0.57 15.34 32.51
C LYS A 8 -0.11 15.36 31.05
N GLU A 9 -0.81 16.10 30.19
CA GLU A 9 -0.46 16.22 28.78
C GLU A 9 0.89 16.91 28.61
N ILE A 10 1.15 18.00 29.33
CA ILE A 10 2.45 18.70 29.33
C ILE A 10 3.59 17.78 29.78
N MET A 11 3.39 17.01 30.86
CA MET A 11 4.40 16.06 31.34
C MET A 11 4.66 14.93 30.32
N GLN A 12 3.61 14.46 29.64
CA GLN A 12 3.75 13.41 28.63
C GLN A 12 4.48 13.94 27.39
N GLU A 13 4.20 15.16 26.96
CA GLU A 13 4.88 15.80 25.84
C GLU A 13 6.35 16.09 26.16
N SER A 14 6.64 16.58 27.36
CA SER A 14 8.01 16.78 27.84
C SER A 14 8.81 15.47 27.84
N LYS A 15 8.18 14.36 28.24
CA LYS A 15 8.79 13.03 28.19
C LYS A 15 9.07 12.57 26.75
N ARG A 16 8.16 12.84 25.81
CA ARG A 16 8.35 12.52 24.38
C ARG A 16 9.52 13.29 23.79
N LEU A 17 9.58 14.59 24.04
CA LEU A 17 10.66 15.45 23.57
C LEU A 17 12.01 15.00 24.15
N TYR A 18 12.05 14.67 25.44
CA TYR A 18 13.24 14.14 26.09
C TYR A 18 13.70 12.82 25.44
N ASP A 19 12.78 11.86 25.28
CA ASP A 19 13.06 10.57 24.63
C ASP A 19 13.58 10.75 23.20
N GLU A 20 13.00 11.69 22.44
CA GLU A 20 13.44 12.02 21.09
C GLU A 20 14.87 12.61 21.07
N GLN A 21 15.19 13.52 22.00
CA GLN A 21 16.54 14.07 22.10
C GLN A 21 17.55 12.99 22.52
N CYS A 22 17.19 12.12 23.47
CA CYS A 22 18.03 10.98 23.85
C CYS A 22 18.29 10.05 22.66
N LYS A 23 17.28 9.74 21.86
CA LYS A 23 17.45 8.93 20.64
C LYS A 23 18.44 9.56 19.65
N LYS A 24 18.37 10.88 19.44
CA LYS A 24 19.32 11.61 18.60
C LYS A 24 20.75 11.55 19.14
N ILE A 25 20.92 11.70 20.46
CA ILE A 25 22.24 11.59 21.09
C ILE A 25 22.79 10.17 20.96
N LEU A 26 21.95 9.16 21.18
CA LEU A 26 22.33 7.75 21.08
C LEU A 26 22.52 7.28 19.63
N SER A 27 22.10 8.05 18.62
CA SER A 27 22.39 7.73 17.22
C SER A 27 23.80 8.16 16.77
N TYR A 28 24.54 8.94 17.59
CA TYR A 28 25.95 9.24 17.30
C TYR A 28 26.83 8.03 17.63
N LYS A 29 27.48 7.48 16.61
CA LYS A 29 28.27 6.24 16.71
C LYS A 29 29.33 6.27 17.81
N GLN A 30 29.99 7.41 18.01
CA GLN A 30 31.03 7.55 19.04
C GLN A 30 30.44 7.43 20.45
N ILE A 31 29.30 8.08 20.70
CA ILE A 31 28.60 8.04 21.99
C ILE A 31 28.07 6.63 22.25
N LEU A 32 27.44 6.03 21.24
CA LEU A 32 26.90 4.68 21.33
C LEU A 32 28.00 3.63 21.57
N SER A 33 29.13 3.75 20.88
CA SER A 33 30.26 2.82 21.02
C SER A 33 30.90 2.92 22.40
N TYR A 34 31.05 4.14 22.93
CA TYR A 34 31.53 4.34 24.30
C TYR A 34 30.57 3.76 25.34
N LEU A 35 29.26 3.92 25.13
CA LEU A 35 28.24 3.33 25.99
C LEU A 35 28.33 1.79 25.98
N PHE A 36 28.50 1.19 24.79
CA PHE A 36 28.64 -0.26 24.65
C PHE A 36 29.89 -0.76 25.37
N GLN A 37 31.05 -0.12 25.16
CA GLN A 37 32.30 -0.48 25.84
C GLN A 37 32.19 -0.36 27.37
N SER A 38 31.48 0.65 27.86
CA SER A 38 31.40 0.95 29.30
C SER A 38 30.33 0.14 30.03
N CYS A 39 29.25 -0.25 29.35
CA CYS A 39 28.07 -0.86 29.97
C CYS A 39 27.89 -2.34 29.66
N LEU A 40 28.58 -2.87 28.64
CA LEU A 40 28.43 -4.25 28.20
C LEU A 40 29.79 -4.97 28.31
N GLU A 41 29.83 -6.05 29.07
CA GLU A 41 31.09 -6.79 29.31
C GLU A 41 31.63 -7.40 28.01
N GLU A 42 30.75 -7.75 27.07
CA GLU A 42 31.09 -8.33 25.77
C GLU A 42 31.87 -7.37 24.87
N TYR A 43 31.78 -6.06 25.13
CA TYR A 43 32.40 -5.00 24.31
C TYR A 43 33.57 -4.31 25.02
N LYS A 44 33.85 -4.68 26.28
CA LYS A 44 34.81 -4.00 27.15
C LYS A 44 36.26 -4.12 26.67
N ASP A 45 36.60 -5.26 26.08
CA ASP A 45 37.94 -5.55 25.56
C ASP A 45 38.13 -5.07 24.10
N LEU A 46 37.07 -4.57 23.47
CA LEU A 46 37.11 -4.05 22.09
C LEU A 46 37.49 -2.57 22.09
N SER A 47 38.21 -2.13 21.06
CA SER A 47 38.47 -0.73 20.79
C SER A 47 37.20 0.00 20.32
N LEU A 48 37.15 1.33 20.48
CA LEU A 48 36.00 2.11 20.03
C LEU A 48 35.79 2.01 18.52
N GLU A 49 36.85 1.83 17.74
CA GLU A 49 36.81 1.63 16.30
C GLU A 49 36.17 0.28 15.93
N GLU A 50 36.54 -0.80 16.62
CA GLU A 50 35.95 -2.14 16.40
C GLU A 50 34.47 -2.15 16.71
N ILE A 51 34.05 -1.49 17.79
CA ILE A 51 32.64 -1.38 18.17
C ILE A 51 31.87 -0.58 17.12
N GLN A 52 32.42 0.52 16.61
CA GLN A 52 31.80 1.31 15.54
C GLN A 52 31.59 0.49 14.27
N GLU A 53 32.57 -0.33 13.88
CA GLU A 53 32.47 -1.19 12.69
C GLU A 53 31.39 -2.27 12.85
N LEU A 54 31.26 -2.86 14.04
CA LEU A 54 30.20 -3.82 14.35
C LEU A 54 28.80 -3.18 14.27
N LEU A 55 28.65 -1.97 14.82
CA LEU A 55 27.39 -1.23 14.77
C LEU A 55 26.99 -0.85 13.34
N GLU A 56 27.95 -0.50 12.48
CA GLU A 56 27.71 -0.23 11.06
C GLU A 56 27.15 -1.46 10.34
N LYS A 57 27.80 -2.62 10.50
CA LYS A 57 27.40 -3.88 9.84
C LYS A 57 25.99 -4.31 10.23
N GLU A 58 25.63 -4.19 11.50
CA GLU A 58 24.28 -4.53 11.96
C GLU A 58 23.24 -3.55 11.40
N THR A 59 23.57 -2.25 11.37
CA THR A 59 22.69 -1.22 10.79
C THR A 59 22.45 -1.46 9.29
N GLU A 60 23.50 -1.77 8.52
CA GLU A 60 23.38 -2.11 7.10
C GLU A 60 22.54 -3.37 6.87
N SER A 61 22.70 -4.39 7.71
CA SER A 61 21.91 -5.63 7.68
C SER A 61 20.41 -5.35 7.90
N GLU A 62 20.07 -4.56 8.93
CA GLU A 62 18.68 -4.17 9.20
C GLU A 62 18.09 -3.29 8.08
N MET A 63 18.86 -2.34 7.55
CA MET A 63 18.43 -1.54 6.39
C MET A 63 18.17 -2.43 5.16
N ARG A 64 19.02 -3.45 4.92
CA ARG A 64 18.84 -4.40 3.82
C ARG A 64 17.56 -5.23 3.98
N LYS A 65 17.22 -5.65 5.21
CA LYS A 65 15.96 -6.36 5.50
C LYS A 65 14.75 -5.47 5.20
N MET A 66 14.83 -4.19 5.57
CA MET A 66 13.76 -3.22 5.34
C MET A 66 13.57 -2.87 3.86
N CYS A 67 14.65 -2.73 3.08
CA CYS A 67 14.58 -2.59 1.62
C CYS A 67 13.90 -3.79 0.98
N THR A 68 14.31 -5.01 1.35
CA THR A 68 13.73 -6.26 0.83
C THR A 68 12.22 -6.37 1.13
N PHE A 69 11.82 -5.99 2.34
CA PHE A 69 10.41 -5.97 2.72
C PHE A 69 9.62 -4.94 1.90
N SER A 70 10.15 -3.72 1.75
CA SER A 70 9.50 -2.66 0.98
C SER A 70 9.34 -3.03 -0.50
N ASP A 71 10.37 -3.64 -1.10
CA ASP A 71 10.33 -4.17 -2.47
C ASP A 71 9.26 -5.24 -2.64
N ALA A 72 9.12 -6.15 -1.67
CA ALA A 72 8.10 -7.19 -1.69
C ALA A 72 6.68 -6.61 -1.61
N ILE A 73 6.45 -5.61 -0.74
CA ILE A 73 5.17 -4.91 -0.63
C ILE A 73 4.86 -4.15 -1.93
N TRP A 74 5.84 -3.43 -2.48
CA TRP A 74 5.71 -2.69 -3.74
C TRP A 74 5.34 -3.63 -4.88
N LYS A 75 6.09 -4.72 -5.06
CA LYS A 75 5.84 -5.72 -6.11
C LYS A 75 4.44 -6.31 -6.01
N LYS A 76 4.01 -6.69 -4.80
CA LYS A 76 2.67 -7.23 -4.56
C LYS A 76 1.56 -6.21 -4.86
N GLY A 77 1.80 -4.93 -4.54
CA GLY A 77 0.88 -3.84 -4.86
C GLY A 77 0.73 -3.63 -6.37
N ILE A 78 1.84 -3.63 -7.11
CA ILE A 78 1.83 -3.51 -8.58
C ILE A 78 1.14 -4.70 -9.24
N GLU A 79 1.45 -5.92 -8.81
CA GLU A 79 0.82 -7.14 -9.33
C GLU A 79 -0.70 -7.13 -9.12
N LYS A 80 -1.15 -6.85 -7.90
CA LYS A 80 -2.57 -6.73 -7.58
C LYS A 80 -3.25 -5.62 -8.39
N GLY A 81 -2.61 -4.45 -8.50
CA GLY A 81 -3.14 -3.34 -9.29
C GLY A 81 -3.26 -3.68 -10.78
N ARG A 82 -2.29 -4.42 -11.33
CA ARG A 82 -2.31 -4.91 -12.72
C ARG A 82 -3.45 -5.90 -12.92
N ASP A 83 -3.59 -6.89 -12.04
CA ASP A 83 -4.63 -7.92 -12.16
C ASP A 83 -6.03 -7.33 -12.02
N GLU A 84 -6.27 -6.48 -11.02
CA GLU A 84 -7.54 -5.78 -10.84
C GLU A 84 -7.85 -4.81 -11.99
N GLY A 85 -6.82 -4.16 -12.55
CA GLY A 85 -6.97 -3.29 -13.72
C GLY A 85 -7.34 -4.08 -14.97
N MET A 86 -6.68 -5.21 -15.19
CA MET A 86 -6.93 -6.09 -16.33
C MET A 86 -8.32 -6.71 -16.27
N GLU A 87 -8.73 -7.24 -15.12
CA GLU A 87 -10.05 -7.84 -14.95
C GLU A 87 -11.17 -6.82 -15.16
N ARG A 88 -11.04 -5.61 -14.59
CA ARG A 88 -11.99 -4.51 -14.83
C ARG A 88 -12.04 -4.12 -16.30
N GLY A 89 -10.89 -3.95 -16.94
CA GLY A 89 -10.83 -3.61 -18.36
C GLY A 89 -11.50 -4.64 -19.27
N ILE A 90 -11.33 -5.93 -18.98
CA ILE A 90 -12.00 -7.01 -19.73
C ILE A 90 -13.52 -6.94 -19.54
N LYS A 91 -14.00 -6.76 -18.31
CA LYS A 91 -15.43 -6.68 -18.00
C LYS A 91 -16.08 -5.46 -18.66
N GLU A 92 -15.47 -4.28 -18.53
CA GLU A 92 -15.95 -3.04 -19.15
C GLU A 92 -15.92 -3.12 -20.67
N GLY A 93 -14.84 -3.65 -21.26
CA GLY A 93 -14.72 -3.86 -22.70
C GLY A 93 -15.80 -4.81 -23.23
N SER A 94 -16.04 -5.93 -22.55
CA SER A 94 -17.10 -6.88 -22.90
C SER A 94 -18.49 -6.24 -22.87
N LEU A 95 -18.77 -5.43 -21.85
CA LEU A 95 -20.02 -4.69 -21.73
C LEU A 95 -20.18 -3.68 -22.87
N ILE A 96 -19.15 -2.88 -23.16
CA ILE A 96 -19.17 -1.88 -24.26
C ILE A 96 -19.40 -2.56 -25.61
N ILE A 97 -18.71 -3.67 -25.88
CA ILE A 97 -18.89 -4.43 -27.13
C ILE A 97 -20.33 -4.93 -27.25
N SER A 98 -20.87 -5.48 -26.16
CA SER A 98 -22.25 -5.98 -26.12
C SER A 98 -23.27 -4.87 -26.39
N ILE A 99 -23.09 -3.68 -25.77
CA ILE A 99 -23.93 -2.50 -26.02
C ILE A 99 -23.88 -2.10 -27.50
N ASN A 100 -22.67 -1.99 -28.08
CA ASN A 100 -22.50 -1.61 -29.48
C ASN A 100 -23.15 -2.62 -30.44
N ASN A 101 -23.00 -3.92 -30.17
CA ASN A 101 -23.60 -4.97 -30.97
C ASN A 101 -25.13 -4.90 -30.93
N VAL A 102 -25.72 -4.76 -29.73
CA VAL A 102 -27.17 -4.58 -29.55
C VAL A 102 -27.66 -3.35 -30.30
N GLN A 103 -27.00 -2.20 -30.15
CA GLN A 103 -27.35 -0.97 -30.85
C GLN A 103 -27.26 -1.12 -32.38
N ASN A 104 -26.26 -1.85 -32.89
CA ASN A 104 -26.11 -2.10 -34.32
C ASN A 104 -27.24 -2.98 -34.89
N LEU A 105 -27.68 -3.99 -34.16
CA LEU A 105 -28.81 -4.85 -34.58
C LEU A 105 -30.11 -4.06 -34.68
N ILE A 106 -30.36 -3.16 -33.73
CA ILE A 106 -31.55 -2.29 -33.72
C ILE A 106 -31.46 -1.26 -34.85
N LYS A 107 -30.32 -0.58 -35.01
CA LYS A 107 -30.12 0.41 -36.09
C LYS A 107 -30.26 -0.17 -37.49
N LYS A 108 -29.87 -1.44 -37.68
CA LYS A 108 -30.02 -2.15 -38.95
C LYS A 108 -31.40 -2.80 -39.14
N HIS A 109 -32.34 -2.57 -38.21
CA HIS A 109 -33.69 -3.15 -38.22
C HIS A 109 -33.70 -4.69 -38.30
N VAL A 110 -32.69 -5.35 -37.73
CA VAL A 110 -32.60 -6.82 -37.68
C VAL A 110 -33.50 -7.40 -36.59
N VAL A 111 -33.75 -6.63 -35.53
CA VAL A 111 -34.54 -7.00 -34.35
C VAL A 111 -35.50 -5.88 -33.98
N SER A 112 -36.62 -6.23 -33.35
CA SER A 112 -37.70 -5.29 -33.05
C SER A 112 -37.54 -4.61 -31.69
N ASN A 113 -36.79 -5.23 -30.77
CA ASN A 113 -36.58 -4.71 -29.41
C ASN A 113 -35.22 -5.14 -28.83
N ILE A 114 -34.84 -4.52 -27.70
CA ILE A 114 -33.53 -4.73 -27.05
C ILE A 114 -33.39 -6.15 -26.47
N GLU A 115 -34.47 -6.73 -25.94
CA GLU A 115 -34.45 -8.08 -25.34
C GLU A 115 -34.17 -9.15 -26.40
N GLU A 116 -34.82 -9.07 -27.55
CA GLU A 116 -34.58 -9.95 -28.70
C GLU A 116 -33.12 -9.86 -29.19
N ALA A 117 -32.54 -8.65 -29.19
CA ALA A 117 -31.13 -8.44 -29.52
C ALA A 117 -30.19 -9.14 -28.52
N MET A 118 -30.49 -9.06 -27.23
CA MET A 118 -29.69 -9.67 -26.16
C MET A 118 -29.81 -11.20 -26.15
N ASP A 119 -31.00 -11.73 -26.46
CA ASP A 119 -31.23 -13.17 -26.61
C ASP A 119 -30.45 -13.74 -27.80
N LEU A 120 -30.49 -13.07 -28.96
CA LEU A 120 -29.73 -13.48 -30.14
C LEU A 120 -28.22 -13.42 -29.94
N LEU A 121 -27.72 -12.44 -29.18
CA LEU A 121 -26.30 -12.30 -28.85
C LEU A 121 -25.86 -13.22 -27.70
N GLY A 122 -26.78 -13.95 -27.06
CA GLY A 122 -26.46 -14.84 -25.95
C GLY A 122 -25.90 -14.11 -24.72
N VAL A 123 -26.36 -12.89 -24.46
CA VAL A 123 -25.84 -12.05 -23.38
C VAL A 123 -26.17 -12.66 -22.02
N GLU A 124 -25.14 -12.81 -21.16
CA GLU A 124 -25.30 -13.29 -19.79
C GLU A 124 -26.28 -12.43 -18.98
N ALA A 125 -27.10 -13.09 -18.15
CA ALA A 125 -28.12 -12.44 -17.33
C ALA A 125 -27.55 -11.37 -16.38
N SER A 126 -26.30 -11.50 -15.97
CA SER A 126 -25.57 -10.55 -15.12
C SER A 126 -25.34 -9.18 -15.79
N LEU A 127 -25.22 -9.15 -17.12
CA LEU A 127 -24.91 -7.94 -17.90
C LEU A 127 -26.15 -7.24 -18.44
N ARG A 128 -27.28 -7.94 -18.56
CA ARG A 128 -28.54 -7.41 -19.13
C ARG A 128 -29.03 -6.11 -18.46
N PRO A 129 -29.07 -6.00 -17.11
CA PRO A 129 -29.51 -4.75 -16.47
C PRO A 129 -28.59 -3.56 -16.78
N ALA A 130 -27.27 -3.80 -16.90
CA ALA A 130 -26.31 -2.74 -17.22
C ALA A 130 -26.49 -2.25 -18.66
N ILE A 131 -26.69 -3.16 -19.62
CA ILE A 131 -26.94 -2.82 -21.02
C ILE A 131 -28.26 -2.06 -21.17
N LEU A 132 -29.34 -2.55 -20.57
CA LEU A 132 -30.65 -1.89 -20.60
C LEU A 132 -30.56 -0.46 -20.08
N LYS A 133 -29.91 -0.26 -18.93
CA LYS A 133 -29.70 1.06 -18.35
C LYS A 133 -28.88 1.98 -19.27
N SER A 134 -27.80 1.49 -19.87
CA SER A 134 -26.95 2.28 -20.77
C SER A 134 -27.64 2.66 -22.08
N ILE A 135 -28.52 1.80 -22.60
CA ILE A 135 -29.25 2.08 -23.85
C ILE A 135 -30.49 2.94 -23.60
N GLN A 136 -31.20 2.77 -22.48
CA GLN A 136 -32.41 3.55 -22.14
C GLN A 136 -32.13 4.98 -21.65
N MET A 137 -30.88 5.33 -21.37
CA MET A 137 -30.47 6.71 -21.02
C MET A 137 -30.24 7.62 -22.24
N HIS A 138 -30.33 7.08 -23.46
CA HIS A 138 -30.22 7.80 -24.73
C HIS A 138 -31.48 7.58 -25.59
#